data_AF-A0A497L0Q8-F1
#
_entry.id   AF-A0A497L0Q8-F1
#
_cell.length_a   1.000
_cell.length_b   1.000
_cell.length_c   1.000
_cell.angle_alpha   90.00
_cell.angle_beta   90.00
_cell.angle_gamma   90.00
#
_symmetry.space_group_name_H-M   'P 1'
#
loop_
_entity.id
_entity.type
_entity.pdbx_description
1 polymer ?
#
loop_
_entity_poly.entity_id
_entity_poly.type
_entity_poly.pdbx_seq_one_letter_code
_entity_poly.pdbx_strand_id
1 'polypeptide(L)' 'FRRLSYEEVGHAALISRATAGVARGKLIFCLPGSRNAMELGLRRIILPALGHMLWEVNRR' A
#
# COMPACT_ATOMS: atom_id res chain seq x y z
N PHE A 1 -1.26 4.82 -3.34
CA PHE A 1 -0.27 5.41 -2.40
C PHE A 1 0.04 6.86 -2.75
N ARG A 2 0.81 7.14 -3.82
CA ARG A 2 1.27 8.50 -4.19
C ARG A 2 0.18 9.58 -4.20
N ARG A 3 -1.01 9.31 -4.73
CA ARG A 3 -2.15 10.26 -4.71
C ARG A 3 -2.48 10.73 -3.29
N LEU A 4 -2.67 9.80 -2.35
CA LEU A 4 -2.98 10.11 -0.96
C LEU A 4 -1.79 10.78 -0.27
N SER A 5 -0.56 10.36 -0.56
CA SER A 5 0.62 11.02 0.00
C SER A 5 0.78 12.46 -0.51
N TYR A 6 0.35 12.76 -1.74
CA TYR A 6 0.39 14.13 -2.26
C TYR A 6 -0.54 15.07 -1.48
N GLU A 7 -1.67 14.55 -0.99
CA GLU A 7 -2.59 15.30 -0.12
C GLU A 7 -1.94 15.64 1.25
N GLU A 8 -1.00 14.83 1.75
CA GLU A 8 -0.33 15.06 3.04
C GLU A 8 1.01 15.81 2.94
N VAL A 9 1.83 15.51 1.93
CA VAL A 9 3.22 16.00 1.83
C VAL A 9 3.54 16.68 0.48
N GLY A 10 2.53 16.90 -0.37
CA GLY A 10 2.68 17.60 -1.65
C GLY A 10 3.72 16.95 -2.57
N HIS A 11 4.59 17.79 -3.14
CA HIS A 11 5.61 17.36 -4.11
C HIS A 11 6.56 16.26 -3.59
N ALA A 12 6.77 16.15 -2.27
CA ALA A 12 7.58 15.07 -1.69
C ALA A 12 6.99 13.67 -1.98
N ALA A 13 5.68 13.59 -2.26
CA ALA A 13 5.05 12.34 -2.67
C ALA A 13 5.53 11.85 -4.05
N LEU A 14 5.99 12.74 -4.93
CA LEU A 14 6.40 12.38 -6.30
C LEU A 14 7.63 11.46 -6.31
N ILE A 15 8.55 11.66 -5.37
CA ILE A 15 9.76 10.82 -5.21
C ILE A 15 9.51 9.53 -4.42
N SER A 16 8.31 9.35 -3.87
CA SER A 16 7.98 8.16 -3.08
C SER A 16 7.83 6.91 -3.95
N ARG A 17 8.51 5.84 -3.53
CA ARG A 17 8.49 4.53 -4.21
C ARG A 17 7.77 3.51 -3.34
N ALA A 18 6.47 3.35 -3.60
CA ALA A 18 5.67 2.26 -3.06
C ALA A 18 5.22 1.35 -4.22
N THR A 19 5.22 0.03 -3.99
CA THR A 19 4.71 -0.97 -4.94
C THR A 19 4.01 -2.10 -4.20
N ALA A 20 3.19 -2.87 -4.90
CA ALA A 20 2.50 -4.03 -4.36
C ALA A 20 2.29 -5.08 -5.45
N GLY A 21 2.15 -6.34 -5.04
CA GLY A 21 1.90 -7.43 -5.97
C GLY A 21 1.62 -8.75 -5.27
N VAL A 22 1.47 -9.81 -6.07
CA VAL A 22 1.27 -11.18 -5.59
C VAL A 22 2.44 -12.03 -6.07
N ALA A 23 3.06 -12.77 -5.16
CA ALA A 23 4.06 -13.77 -5.51
C ALA A 23 3.79 -15.06 -4.73
N ARG A 24 3.77 -16.20 -5.44
CA ARG A 24 3.54 -17.54 -4.84
C ARG A 24 2.28 -17.59 -3.95
N GLY A 25 1.18 -16.97 -4.40
CA GLY A 25 -0.08 -16.94 -3.65
C GLY A 25 -0.06 -16.04 -2.41
N LYS A 26 0.92 -15.15 -2.26
CA LYS A 26 1.02 -14.22 -1.14
C LYS A 26 0.99 -12.77 -1.63
N LEU A 27 0.24 -11.93 -0.91
CA LEU A 27 0.28 -10.48 -1.09
C LEU A 27 1.60 -9.93 -0.55
N ILE A 28 2.24 -9.04 -1.30
CA ILE A 28 3.47 -8.34 -0.93
C ILE A 28 3.26 -6.84 -1.14
N PHE A 29 3.60 -6.05 -0.12
CA PHE A 29 3.56 -4.58 -0.16
C PHE A 29 4.93 -4.02 0.21
N CYS A 30 5.45 -3.13 -0.63
CA CYS A 30 6.67 -2.38 -0.36
C CYS A 30 6.28 -0.91 -0.17
N LEU A 31 6.50 -0.39 1.04
CA LEU A 31 6.17 0.98 1.42
C LEU A 31 7.45 1.76 1.77
N PRO A 32 7.44 3.10 1.70
CA PRO A 32 8.53 3.92 2.22
C PRO A 32 8.70 3.74 3.73
N GLY A 33 9.93 3.87 4.24
CA GLY A 33 10.26 3.55 5.64
C GLY A 33 9.84 4.56 6.71
N SER A 34 9.27 5.72 6.33
CA SER A 34 8.82 6.71 7.32
C SER A 34 7.53 6.26 8.01
N ARG A 35 7.37 6.60 9.30
CA ARG A 35 6.18 6.22 10.09
C ARG A 35 4.88 6.68 9.42
N ASN A 36 4.83 7.93 8.93
CA ASN A 36 3.64 8.49 8.30
C ASN A 36 3.29 7.74 6.99
N ALA A 37 4.29 7.38 6.18
CA ALA A 37 4.07 6.58 4.97
C ALA A 37 3.50 5.20 5.29
N MET A 38 4.05 4.53 6.31
CA MET A 38 3.54 3.24 6.78
C MET A 38 2.10 3.35 7.27
N GLU A 39 1.79 4.37 8.07
CA GLU A 39 0.44 4.59 8.61
C GLU A 39 -0.58 4.87 7.50
N LEU A 40 -0.26 5.74 6.54
CA LEU A 40 -1.10 6.00 5.37
C LEU A 40 -1.31 4.72 4.54
N GLY A 41 -0.23 3.99 4.24
CA GLY A 41 -0.30 2.76 3.46
C GLY A 41 -1.15 1.69 4.13
N LEU A 42 -0.96 1.47 5.43
CA LEU A 42 -1.70 0.48 6.19
C LEU A 42 -3.17 0.87 6.36
N ARG A 43 -3.44 2.06 6.92
CA ARG A 43 -4.80 2.43 7.33
C ARG A 43 -5.70 2.83 6.17
N ARG A 44 -5.17 3.45 5.11
CA ARG A 44 -5.98 4.00 4.02
C ARG A 44 -6.02 3.11 2.78
N ILE A 45 -5.14 2.12 2.67
CA ILE A 45 -5.03 1.27 1.48
C ILE A 45 -5.11 -0.21 1.83
N ILE A 46 -4.20 -0.71 2.67
CA ILE A 46 -4.02 -2.16 2.84
C ILE A 46 -5.11 -2.75 3.73
N LEU A 47 -5.24 -2.30 4.97
CA LEU A 47 -6.15 -2.89 5.96
C LEU A 47 -7.62 -2.85 5.53
N PRO A 48 -8.16 -1.76 4.95
CA PRO A 48 -9.58 -1.70 4.56
C PRO A 48 -9.99 -2.74 3.52
N ALA A 49 -9.07 -3.13 2.64
CA ALA A 49 -9.32 -4.07 1.54
C ALA A 49 -8.66 -5.43 1.75
N LEU A 50 -7.97 -5.67 2.87
CA LEU A 50 -7.13 -6.85 3.08
C LEU A 50 -7.92 -8.16 2.96
N GLY A 51 -9.12 -8.22 3.56
CA GLY A 51 -9.97 -9.41 3.48
C GLY A 51 -10.38 -9.76 2.04
N HIS A 52 -10.79 -8.75 1.28
CA HIS A 52 -11.14 -8.92 -0.13
C HIS A 52 -9.90 -9.34 -0.95
N MET A 53 -8.76 -8.66 -0.79
CA MET A 53 -7.52 -9.03 -1.49
C MET A 53 -7.07 -10.47 -1.18
N LEU A 54 -7.20 -10.92 0.07
CA LEU A 54 -6.89 -12.30 0.44
C LEU A 54 -7.84 -13.31 -0.22
N TRP A 55 -9.14 -13.01 -0.25
CA TRP A 55 -10.11 -13.83 -0.97
C TRP A 55 -9.76 -13.94 -2.45
N GLU A 56 -9.45 -12.81 -3.09
CA GLU A 56 -9.08 -12.73 -4.51
C GLU A 56 -7.83 -13.57 -4.86
N VAL A 57 -6.87 -13.66 -3.94
CA VAL A 57 -5.63 -14.45 -4.11
C VAL A 57 -5.84 -15.94 -3.81
N ASN A 58 -6.78 -16.27 -2.91
CA ASN A 58 -7.00 -17.64 -2.43
C ASN A 58 -8.11 -18.42 -3.16
N ARG A 59 -8.96 -17.78 -3.96
CA ARG A 59 -10.12 -18.39 -4.66
C ARG A 59 -9.80 -19.43 -5.75
N ARG A 60 -8.68 -20.14 -5.64
CA ARG A 60 -8.37 -21.31 -6.47
C ARG A 60 -9.31 -22.47 -6.13
#